data_AF-A0A518I7F6-F1
#
_entry.id   AF-A0A518I7F6-F1
#
_cell.length_a   1.000
_cell.length_b   1.000
_cell.length_c   1.000
_cell.angle_alpha   90.00
_cell.angle_beta   90.00
_cell.angle_gamma   90.00
#
_symmetry.space_group_name_H-M   'P 1'
#
loop_
_entity.id
_entity.type
_entity.pdbx_description
1 polymer ?
#
loop_
_entity_poly.entity_id
_entity_poly.type
_entity_poly.pdbx_seq_one_letter_code
_entity_poly.pdbx_strand_id
1 'polypeptide(L)'
;MTDPTPEMITFYERRTREHIERVRGCLTLLAAERECGAELIERAKVHDASKFGPEERVPYIWLTEFHRCRWRNLPFTYPDGMEEAVQRAIRHHLTNNRHHPEFHADPNEMTDVDLIEMVCDWTAMSLEFNQDGGSARGWAERTIGHRVPFNDTKTRFVFEVIEQLDRLRGGELH
;
A
#
# COMPACT_ATOMS: atom_id res chain seq x y z
N MET A 1 11.81 16.36 20.32
CA MET A 1 11.29 15.06 19.88
C MET A 1 12.39 14.03 20.06
N THR A 2 12.07 12.84 20.54
CA THR A 2 13.03 11.73 20.61
C THR A 2 13.26 11.21 19.20
N ASP A 3 14.53 11.11 18.79
CA ASP A 3 14.88 10.56 17.48
C ASP A 3 14.70 9.04 17.46
N PRO A 4 14.29 8.44 16.32
CA PRO A 4 14.23 6.99 16.18
C PRO A 4 15.61 6.34 16.35
N THR A 5 15.64 5.13 16.91
CA THR A 5 16.90 4.39 17.04
C THR A 5 17.41 3.90 15.67
N PRO A 6 18.72 3.61 15.53
CA PRO A 6 19.26 3.01 14.31
C PRO A 6 18.58 1.70 13.91
N GLU A 7 18.13 0.90 14.89
CA GLU A 7 17.40 -0.35 14.63
C GLU A 7 16.01 -0.09 14.05
N MET A 8 15.27 0.88 14.59
CA MET A 8 13.95 1.28 14.06
C MET A 8 14.08 1.78 12.62
N ILE A 9 15.09 2.62 12.34
CA ILE A 9 15.37 3.14 10.99
C ILE A 9 15.66 1.97 10.04
N THR A 10 16.57 1.07 10.42
CA THR A 10 16.95 -0.07 9.59
C THR A 10 15.76 -0.99 9.31
N PHE A 11 14.94 -1.27 10.32
CA PHE A 11 13.75 -2.10 10.16
C PHE A 11 12.72 -1.44 9.24
N TYR A 12 12.46 -0.15 9.43
CA TYR A 12 11.56 0.63 8.59
C TYR A 12 12.01 0.62 7.13
N GLU A 13 13.27 0.98 6.87
CA GLU A 13 13.76 1.06 5.48
C GLU A 13 13.71 -0.30 4.79
N ARG A 14 14.08 -1.37 5.47
CA ARG A 14 13.98 -2.73 4.92
C ARG A 14 12.53 -3.08 4.60
N ARG A 15 11.61 -2.97 5.56
CA ARG A 15 10.21 -3.36 5.38
C ARG A 15 9.53 -2.53 4.28
N THR A 16 9.74 -1.22 4.26
CA THR A 16 9.15 -0.32 3.27
C THR A 16 9.70 -0.59 1.86
N ARG A 17 10.99 -0.88 1.72
CA ARG A 17 11.57 -1.29 0.42
C ARG A 17 11.03 -2.63 -0.05
N GLU A 18 10.88 -3.61 0.84
CA GLU A 18 10.29 -4.90 0.49
C GLU A 18 8.81 -4.75 0.07
N HIS A 19 8.03 -3.88 0.71
CA HIS A 19 6.67 -3.52 0.28
C HIS A 19 6.66 -2.95 -1.14
N ILE A 20 7.45 -1.91 -1.38
CA ILE A 20 7.55 -1.26 -2.69
C ILE A 20 7.96 -2.27 -3.77
N GLU A 21 8.87 -3.19 -3.46
CA GLU A 21 9.29 -4.21 -4.43
C GLU A 21 8.18 -5.21 -4.74
N ARG A 22 7.36 -5.61 -3.75
CA ARG A 22 6.18 -6.46 -4.00
C ARG A 22 5.16 -5.75 -4.89
N VAL A 23 4.91 -4.45 -4.65
CA VAL A 23 4.02 -3.63 -5.49
C VAL A 23 4.56 -3.51 -6.90
N ARG A 24 5.87 -3.24 -7.06
CA ARG A 24 6.55 -3.19 -8.37
C ARG A 24 6.42 -4.49 -9.14
N GLY A 25 6.61 -5.63 -8.48
CA GLY A 25 6.43 -6.94 -9.09
C GLY A 25 5.00 -7.13 -9.61
N CYS A 26 3.99 -6.82 -8.79
CA CYS A 26 2.59 -6.91 -9.18
C CYS A 26 2.23 -5.97 -10.35
N LEU A 27 2.71 -4.73 -10.31
CA LEU A 27 2.52 -3.76 -11.39
C LEU A 27 3.18 -4.23 -12.69
N THR A 28 4.37 -4.82 -12.61
CA THR A 28 5.10 -5.33 -13.79
C THR A 28 4.35 -6.47 -14.47
N LEU A 29 3.79 -7.41 -13.69
CA LEU A 29 2.96 -8.50 -14.22
C LEU A 29 1.75 -7.96 -15.00
N LEU A 30 1.04 -6.98 -14.44
CA LEU A 30 -0.12 -6.39 -15.09
C LEU A 30 0.26 -5.49 -16.27
N ALA A 31 1.42 -4.83 -16.21
CA ALA A 31 1.91 -3.98 -17.29
C ALA A 31 2.19 -4.75 -18.58
N ALA A 32 2.56 -6.03 -18.49
CA ALA A 32 2.78 -6.89 -19.66
C ALA A 32 1.49 -7.21 -20.43
N GLU A 33 0.32 -7.12 -19.77
CA GLU A 33 -0.96 -7.59 -20.29
C GLU A 33 -1.98 -6.46 -20.55
N ARG A 34 -1.60 -5.19 -20.32
CA ARG A 34 -2.52 -4.05 -20.39
C ARG A 34 -1.97 -2.92 -21.23
N GLU A 35 -2.88 -2.23 -21.93
CA GLU A 35 -2.54 -1.07 -22.79
C GLU A 35 -1.88 0.07 -22.01
N CYS A 36 -2.27 0.27 -20.74
CA CYS A 36 -1.67 1.25 -19.84
C CYS A 36 -0.33 0.82 -19.22
N GLY A 37 0.29 -0.26 -19.72
CA GLY A 37 1.49 -0.87 -19.14
C GLY A 37 2.66 0.10 -18.96
N ALA A 38 2.91 0.99 -19.91
CA ALA A 38 3.97 1.99 -19.79
C ALA A 38 3.74 2.93 -18.57
N GLU A 39 2.50 3.37 -18.34
CA GLU A 39 2.18 4.20 -17.18
C GLU A 39 2.32 3.42 -15.87
N LEU A 40 1.92 2.13 -15.84
CA LEU A 40 2.08 1.27 -14.67
C LEU A 40 3.56 1.12 -14.27
N ILE A 41 4.48 0.99 -15.24
CA ILE A 41 5.92 0.94 -14.97
C ILE A 41 6.44 2.27 -14.42
N GLU A 42 5.95 3.41 -14.90
CA GLU A 42 6.32 4.71 -14.33
C GLU A 42 5.79 4.87 -12.90
N ARG A 43 4.54 4.46 -12.62
CA ARG A 43 3.97 4.43 -11.26
C ARG A 43 4.81 3.58 -10.32
N ALA A 44 5.21 2.39 -10.77
CA ALA A 44 6.01 1.46 -10.00
C ALA A 44 7.33 2.08 -9.51
N LYS A 45 7.96 2.98 -10.29
CA LYS A 45 9.21 3.66 -9.89
C LYS A 45 9.02 4.56 -8.68
N VAL A 46 7.87 5.22 -8.58
CA VAL A 46 7.61 6.28 -7.59
C VAL A 46 6.62 5.87 -6.50
N HIS A 47 6.05 4.67 -6.56
CA HIS A 47 5.15 4.13 -5.55
C HIS A 47 5.75 4.30 -4.14
N ASP A 48 4.99 4.94 -3.26
CA ASP A 48 5.36 5.23 -1.87
C ASP A 48 6.67 5.99 -1.66
N ALA A 49 7.20 6.69 -2.68
CA ALA A 49 8.43 7.47 -2.53
C ALA A 49 8.32 8.56 -1.45
N SER A 50 7.11 9.08 -1.24
CA SER A 50 6.77 10.07 -0.20
C SER A 50 7.12 9.59 1.22
N LYS A 51 7.10 8.27 1.48
CA LYS A 51 7.51 7.66 2.77
C LYS A 51 8.97 7.91 3.14
N PHE A 52 9.82 8.29 2.18
CA PHE A 52 11.22 8.65 2.43
C PHE A 52 11.43 10.18 2.54
N GLY A 53 10.39 10.97 2.32
CA GLY A 53 10.39 12.42 2.42
C GLY A 53 10.29 12.95 3.86
N PRO A 54 10.55 14.24 4.07
CA PRO A 54 10.58 14.86 5.40
C PRO A 54 9.22 14.85 6.11
N GLU A 55 8.11 14.82 5.37
CA GLU A 55 6.74 14.83 5.92
C GLU A 55 6.35 13.48 6.54
N GLU A 56 6.86 12.38 5.99
CA GLU A 56 6.40 11.03 6.32
C GLU A 56 7.46 10.20 7.05
N ARG A 57 8.76 10.35 6.72
CA ARG A 57 9.78 9.38 7.10
C ARG A 57 9.87 9.14 8.60
N VAL A 58 10.02 10.19 9.41
CA VAL A 58 10.18 10.05 10.87
C VAL A 58 8.90 9.47 11.51
N PRO A 59 7.69 10.00 11.25
CA PRO A 59 6.48 9.42 11.78
C PRO A 59 6.25 7.96 11.35
N TYR A 60 6.51 7.61 10.09
CA TYR A 60 6.34 6.23 9.62
C TYR A 60 7.36 5.25 10.22
N ILE A 61 8.57 5.70 10.59
CA ILE A 61 9.49 4.88 11.39
C ILE A 61 8.85 4.52 12.73
N TRP A 62 8.27 5.50 13.43
CA TRP A 62 7.59 5.28 14.71
C TRP A 62 6.33 4.42 14.58
N LEU A 63 5.52 4.63 13.53
CA LEU A 63 4.34 3.80 13.25
C LEU A 63 4.73 2.35 12.96
N THR A 64 5.81 2.16 12.21
CA THR A 64 6.33 0.82 11.90
C THR A 64 6.83 0.14 13.18
N GLU A 65 7.48 0.87 14.08
CA GLU A 65 7.90 0.33 15.38
C GLU A 65 6.70 -0.04 16.25
N PHE A 66 5.67 0.81 16.29
CA PHE A 66 4.43 0.50 16.99
C PHE A 66 3.84 -0.84 16.53
N HIS A 67 3.75 -1.07 15.22
CA HIS A 67 3.28 -2.35 14.67
C HIS A 67 4.21 -3.50 15.01
N ARG A 68 5.54 -3.30 14.92
CA ARG A 68 6.55 -4.32 15.28
C ARG A 68 6.44 -4.74 16.75
N CYS A 69 6.29 -3.78 17.68
CA CYS A 69 6.06 -4.05 19.09
C CYS A 69 4.74 -4.81 19.31
N ARG A 70 3.65 -4.39 18.64
CA ARG A 70 2.35 -5.06 18.74
C ARG A 70 2.41 -6.52 18.29
N TRP A 71 3.08 -6.83 17.18
CA TRP A 71 3.25 -8.22 16.72
C TRP A 71 4.03 -9.07 17.71
N ARG A 72 4.95 -8.46 18.46
CA ARG A 72 5.79 -9.13 19.47
C ARG A 72 5.16 -9.12 20.87
N ASN A 73 3.94 -8.60 21.02
CA ASN A 73 3.28 -8.36 22.31
C ASN A 73 4.16 -7.57 23.30
N LEU A 74 4.89 -6.57 22.80
CA LEU A 74 5.72 -5.67 23.60
C LEU A 74 4.98 -4.37 23.90
N PRO A 75 5.15 -3.80 25.11
CA PRO A 75 4.62 -2.47 25.41
C PRO A 75 5.31 -1.43 24.53
N PHE A 76 4.55 -0.42 24.12
CA PHE A 76 5.04 0.69 23.32
C PHE A 76 4.28 1.96 23.68
N THR A 77 4.98 3.09 23.68
CA THR A 77 4.38 4.42 23.83
C THR A 77 5.12 5.38 22.92
N TYR A 78 4.35 6.17 22.18
CA TYR A 78 4.90 7.24 21.35
C TYR A 78 5.56 8.31 22.23
N PRO A 79 6.67 8.92 21.77
CA PRO A 79 7.15 10.17 22.36
C PRO A 79 6.10 11.28 22.27
N ASP A 80 6.20 12.28 23.14
CA ASP A 80 5.28 13.43 23.14
C ASP A 80 5.13 14.07 21.76
N GLY A 81 3.88 14.24 21.32
CA GLY A 81 3.51 14.80 20.02
C GLY A 81 3.73 13.88 18.81
N MET A 82 4.32 12.69 18.98
CA MET A 82 4.61 11.79 17.87
C MET A 82 3.36 11.11 17.33
N GLU A 83 2.38 10.77 18.18
CA GLU A 83 1.12 10.19 17.70
C GLU A 83 0.38 11.14 16.74
N GLU A 84 0.33 12.44 17.06
CA GLU A 84 -0.25 13.45 16.18
C GLU A 84 0.55 13.59 14.87
N ALA A 85 1.89 13.54 14.95
CA ALA A 85 2.74 13.54 13.77
C ALA A 85 2.51 12.32 12.86
N VAL A 86 2.29 11.14 13.45
CA VAL A 86 1.89 9.93 12.73
C VAL A 86 0.56 10.12 12.02
N GLN A 87 -0.45 10.67 12.69
CA GLN A 87 -1.74 10.93 12.05
C GLN A 87 -1.64 11.94 10.89
N ARG A 88 -0.80 12.97 11.02
CA ARG A 88 -0.53 13.93 9.93
C ARG A 88 0.20 13.27 8.75
N ALA A 89 1.19 12.41 9.02
CA ALA A 89 1.91 11.68 7.99
C ALA A 89 1.01 10.69 7.24
N ILE A 90 0.14 9.95 7.96
CA ILE A 90 -0.85 9.06 7.33
C ILE A 90 -1.77 9.88 6.41
N ARG A 91 -2.29 11.03 6.90
CA ARG A 91 -3.13 11.89 6.06
C ARG A 91 -2.38 12.38 4.83
N HIS A 92 -1.16 12.89 5.00
CA HIS A 92 -0.32 13.34 3.90
C HIS A 92 -0.14 12.23 2.85
N HIS A 93 0.16 11.02 3.29
CA HIS A 93 0.32 9.86 2.41
C HIS A 93 -0.96 9.53 1.63
N LEU A 94 -2.10 9.44 2.33
CA LEU A 94 -3.38 9.12 1.72
C LEU A 94 -3.86 10.21 0.74
N THR A 95 -3.57 11.49 1.01
CA THR A 95 -4.05 12.59 0.15
C THR A 95 -3.06 13.02 -0.94
N ASN A 96 -1.83 12.51 -0.98
CA ASN A 96 -0.83 12.89 -1.99
C ASN A 96 -0.43 11.74 -2.93
N ASN A 97 -0.86 10.50 -2.68
CA ASN A 97 -0.57 9.37 -3.56
C ASN A 97 -1.88 8.87 -4.18
N ARG A 98 -1.95 8.92 -5.52
CA ARG A 98 -3.21 8.74 -6.27
C ARG A 98 -3.83 7.34 -6.18
N HIS A 99 -3.06 6.33 -5.77
CA HIS A 99 -3.61 4.98 -5.56
C HIS A 99 -4.47 4.89 -4.28
N HIS A 100 -4.46 5.90 -3.42
CA HIS A 100 -5.38 6.00 -2.29
C HIS A 100 -6.67 6.72 -2.70
N PRO A 101 -7.86 6.19 -2.34
CA PRO A 101 -9.14 6.85 -2.58
C PRO A 101 -9.21 8.29 -2.05
N GLU A 102 -8.56 8.58 -0.92
CA GLU A 102 -8.55 9.88 -0.26
C GLU A 102 -7.79 10.98 -1.01
N PHE A 103 -6.99 10.62 -2.03
CA PHE A 103 -6.42 11.59 -2.97
C PHE A 103 -7.52 12.27 -3.80
N HIS A 104 -8.60 11.54 -4.09
CA HIS A 104 -9.64 11.97 -5.03
C HIS A 104 -10.79 12.64 -4.30
N ALA A 105 -11.44 13.62 -4.94
CA ALA A 105 -12.62 14.26 -4.39
C ALA A 105 -13.79 13.26 -4.29
N ASP A 106 -13.90 12.38 -5.28
CA ASP A 106 -14.73 11.18 -5.25
C ASP A 106 -13.85 9.96 -5.62
N PRO A 107 -13.80 8.89 -4.80
CA PRO A 107 -13.10 7.64 -5.14
C PRO A 107 -13.47 7.06 -6.52
N ASN A 108 -14.65 7.38 -7.05
CA ASN A 108 -15.07 6.94 -8.37
C ASN A 108 -14.38 7.68 -9.52
N GLU A 109 -13.58 8.71 -9.24
CA GLU A 109 -12.72 9.42 -10.20
C GLU A 109 -11.35 8.75 -10.40
N MET A 110 -10.99 7.77 -9.55
CA MET A 110 -9.77 6.99 -9.72
C MET A 110 -9.68 6.42 -11.14
N THR A 111 -8.56 6.63 -11.82
CA THR A 111 -8.34 6.04 -13.15
C THR A 111 -8.12 4.54 -13.05
N ASP A 112 -8.14 3.84 -14.18
CA ASP A 112 -7.83 2.40 -14.21
C ASP A 112 -6.41 2.14 -13.69
N VAL A 113 -5.46 3.03 -13.97
CA VAL A 113 -4.09 2.98 -13.44
C VAL A 113 -4.08 3.17 -11.92
N ASP A 114 -4.85 4.12 -11.38
CA ASP A 114 -4.96 4.33 -9.92
C ASP A 114 -5.50 3.09 -9.21
N LEU A 115 -6.54 2.46 -9.77
CA LEU A 115 -7.16 1.25 -9.21
C LEU A 115 -6.25 0.03 -9.32
N ILE A 116 -5.50 -0.11 -10.43
CA ILE A 116 -4.53 -1.19 -10.59
C ILE A 116 -3.42 -1.04 -9.54
N GLU A 117 -2.86 0.16 -9.37
CA GLU A 117 -1.83 0.42 -8.36
C GLU A 117 -2.35 0.12 -6.95
N MET A 118 -3.58 0.52 -6.63
CA MET A 118 -4.24 0.20 -5.36
C MET A 118 -4.40 -1.31 -5.13
N VAL A 119 -4.79 -2.08 -6.14
CA VAL A 119 -4.88 -3.55 -6.03
C VAL A 119 -3.49 -4.17 -5.82
N CYS A 120 -2.45 -3.64 -6.46
CA CYS A 120 -1.08 -4.08 -6.24
C CYS A 120 -0.60 -3.79 -4.81
N ASP A 121 -0.93 -2.62 -4.26
CA ASP A 121 -0.66 -2.25 -2.87
C ASP A 121 -1.33 -3.22 -1.88
N TRP A 122 -2.62 -3.48 -2.06
CA TRP A 122 -3.35 -4.44 -1.21
C TRP A 122 -2.81 -5.86 -1.33
N THR A 123 -2.45 -6.29 -2.54
CA THR A 123 -1.84 -7.61 -2.79
C THR A 123 -0.48 -7.72 -2.09
N ALA A 124 0.34 -6.67 -2.13
CA ALA A 124 1.64 -6.64 -1.44
C ALA A 124 1.50 -6.80 0.08
N MET A 125 0.47 -6.19 0.68
CA MET A 125 0.15 -6.37 2.10
C MET A 125 -0.32 -7.79 2.42
N SER A 126 -1.20 -8.38 1.60
CA SER A 126 -1.62 -9.78 1.74
C SER A 126 -0.43 -10.74 1.67
N LEU A 127 0.53 -10.46 0.79
CA LEU A 127 1.78 -11.23 0.67
C LEU A 127 2.68 -11.12 1.89
N GLU A 128 2.86 -9.89 2.41
CA GLU A 128 3.68 -9.67 3.60
C GLU A 128 3.16 -10.48 4.80
N PHE A 129 1.84 -10.52 4.98
CA PHE A 129 1.19 -11.20 6.12
C PHE A 129 0.80 -12.65 5.84
N ASN A 130 1.10 -13.19 4.66
CA ASN A 130 0.70 -14.53 4.24
C ASN A 130 -0.82 -14.78 4.44
N GLN A 131 -1.63 -13.79 4.06
CA GLN A 131 -3.09 -13.80 4.18
C GLN A 131 -3.75 -14.14 2.85
N ASP A 132 -4.83 -14.90 2.88
CA ASP A 132 -5.68 -15.18 1.72
C ASP A 132 -4.89 -15.67 0.49
N GLY A 133 -3.84 -16.47 0.69
CA GLY A 133 -2.97 -16.97 -0.38
C GLY A 133 -2.16 -15.87 -1.10
N GLY A 134 -2.05 -14.69 -0.49
CA GLY A 134 -1.47 -13.49 -1.08
C GLY A 134 -2.42 -12.73 -2.00
N SER A 135 -3.71 -13.05 -2.02
CA SER A 135 -4.72 -12.31 -2.79
C SER A 135 -5.24 -11.09 -2.01
N ALA A 136 -5.53 -10.00 -2.71
CA ALA A 136 -6.23 -8.85 -2.13
C ALA A 136 -7.75 -9.07 -1.97
N ARG A 137 -8.30 -10.20 -2.46
CA ARG A 137 -9.75 -10.43 -2.53
C ARG A 137 -10.45 -10.28 -1.18
N GLY A 138 -9.96 -10.97 -0.15
CA GLY A 138 -10.59 -10.93 1.17
C GLY A 138 -10.56 -9.53 1.79
N TRP A 139 -9.52 -8.73 1.50
CA TRP A 139 -9.47 -7.33 1.91
C TRP A 139 -10.47 -6.46 1.14
N ALA A 140 -10.56 -6.62 -0.19
CA ALA A 140 -11.50 -5.89 -1.03
C ALA A 140 -12.96 -6.14 -0.59
N GLU A 141 -13.36 -7.38 -0.35
CA GLU A 141 -14.70 -7.77 0.11
C GLU A 141 -15.10 -7.12 1.45
N ARG A 142 -14.12 -6.88 2.35
CA ARG A 142 -14.37 -6.23 3.65
C ARG A 142 -14.40 -4.71 3.57
N THR A 143 -13.81 -4.13 2.54
CA THR A 143 -13.46 -2.69 2.50
C THR A 143 -14.33 -1.93 1.52
N ILE A 144 -14.59 -2.49 0.34
CA ILE A 144 -15.44 -1.87 -0.68
C ILE A 144 -16.89 -1.82 -0.19
N GLY A 145 -17.56 -0.68 -0.35
CA GLY A 145 -18.92 -0.43 0.15
C GLY A 145 -19.01 -0.10 1.64
N HIS A 146 -17.92 -0.22 2.39
CA HIS A 146 -17.85 0.15 3.81
C HIS A 146 -16.89 1.32 4.05
N ARG A 147 -15.62 1.13 3.69
CA ARG A 147 -14.56 2.13 3.85
C ARG A 147 -14.26 2.86 2.55
N VAL A 148 -14.42 2.17 1.42
CA VAL A 148 -14.19 2.73 0.10
C VAL A 148 -15.49 2.67 -0.71
N PRO A 149 -16.18 3.81 -0.93
CA PRO A 149 -17.51 3.87 -1.55
C PRO A 149 -17.42 3.84 -3.09
N PHE A 150 -16.88 2.76 -3.64
CA PHE A 150 -16.90 2.53 -5.08
C PHE A 150 -18.30 2.16 -5.59
N ASN A 151 -18.64 2.67 -6.77
CA ASN A 151 -19.81 2.26 -7.54
C ASN A 151 -19.59 0.87 -8.18
N ASP A 152 -20.64 0.30 -8.74
CA ASP A 152 -20.60 -1.05 -9.32
C ASP A 152 -19.54 -1.22 -10.42
N THR A 153 -19.30 -0.18 -11.22
CA THR A 153 -18.29 -0.20 -12.29
C THR A 153 -16.89 -0.32 -11.71
N LYS A 154 -16.56 0.52 -10.71
CA LYS A 154 -15.25 0.52 -10.05
C LYS A 154 -15.04 -0.75 -9.24
N THR A 155 -16.07 -1.20 -8.52
CA THR A 155 -16.06 -2.47 -7.79
C THR A 155 -15.77 -3.65 -8.73
N ARG A 156 -16.48 -3.76 -9.86
CA ARG A 156 -16.26 -4.84 -10.83
C ARG A 156 -14.84 -4.81 -11.38
N PHE A 157 -14.35 -3.63 -11.74
CA PHE A 157 -12.99 -3.48 -12.26
C PHE A 157 -11.94 -3.91 -11.23
N VAL A 158 -12.07 -3.50 -9.96
CA VAL A 158 -11.16 -3.92 -8.89
C VAL A 158 -11.11 -5.44 -8.76
N PHE A 159 -12.26 -6.12 -8.73
CA PHE A 159 -12.29 -7.59 -8.65
C PHE A 159 -11.72 -8.27 -9.91
N GLU A 160 -11.93 -7.71 -11.10
CA GLU A 160 -11.31 -8.21 -12.34
C GLU A 160 -9.78 -8.11 -12.29
N VAL A 161 -9.24 -6.98 -11.80
CA VAL A 161 -7.80 -6.80 -11.65
C VAL A 161 -7.21 -7.78 -10.63
N ILE A 162 -7.90 -8.00 -9.50
CA ILE A 162 -7.51 -8.99 -8.49
C ILE A 162 -7.43 -10.39 -9.11
N GLU A 163 -8.49 -10.82 -9.81
CA GLU A 163 -8.55 -12.15 -10.43
C GLU A 163 -7.46 -12.33 -11.50
N GLN A 164 -7.20 -11.30 -12.31
CA GLN A 164 -6.12 -11.33 -13.30
C GLN A 164 -4.75 -11.42 -12.62
N LEU A 165 -4.49 -10.62 -11.59
CA LEU A 165 -3.21 -10.63 -10.89
C LEU A 165 -2.97 -11.97 -10.17
N ASP A 166 -3.99 -12.53 -9.53
CA ASP A 166 -3.92 -13.85 -8.89
C ASP A 166 -3.56 -14.95 -9.91
N ARG A 167 -4.17 -14.92 -11.11
CA ARG A 167 -3.84 -15.84 -12.20
C ARG A 167 -2.39 -15.68 -12.68
N LEU A 168 -1.94 -14.45 -12.91
CA LEU A 168 -0.58 -14.19 -13.39
C LEU A 168 0.46 -14.66 -12.37
N ARG A 169 0.23 -14.40 -11.08
CA ARG A 169 1.12 -14.84 -9.98
C ARG A 169 1.10 -16.35 -9.79
N GLY A 170 0.00 -17.04 -10.08
CA GLY A 170 -0.10 -18.50 -10.04
C GLY A 170 0.56 -19.18 -11.25
N GLY A 171 0.63 -18.51 -12.40
CA GLY A 171 1.22 -19.02 -13.64
C GLY A 171 2.75 -19.07 -13.66
N GLU A 172 3.44 -18.30 -12.81
CA GLU A 172 4.92 -18.31 -12.69
C GLU A 172 5.47 -19.54 -11.92
N LEU A 173 4.61 -20.42 -11.41
CA LEU A 173 5.01 -21.65 -10.69
C LEU A 173 5.22 -22.88 -11.60
N HIS A 174 5.28 -22.71 -12.93
CA HIS A 174 5.49 -23.80 -13.90
C HIS A 174 6.60 -23.52 -14.90
#